data_AF-A0A3P9DHJ9-F1
#
_entry.id   AF-A0A3P9DHJ9-F1
#
_cell.length_a   1.000
_cell.length_b   1.000
_cell.length_c   1.000
_cell.angle_alpha   90.00
_cell.angle_beta   90.00
_cell.angle_gamma   90.00
#
_symmetry.space_group_name_H-M   'P 1'
#
loop_
_entity.id
_entity.type
_entity.pdbx_description
1 polymer ?
#
loop_
_entity_poly.entity_id
_entity_poly.type
_entity_poly.pdbx_seq_one_letter_code
_entity_poly.pdbx_strand_id
1 'polypeptide(L)'
;CSFPFQKEQRLAIIADHLGFSWTELAQELDFSEERINEIRTGNPNSLQDQSHALLKVWTEREGNLATATLIKRLTKINRMDIVHLIESRTSEEETSHTYAEIEWTIAQDHSEGAQANQIL
;
A
#
# COMPACT_ATOMS: atom_id res chain seq x y z
N CYS A 1 9.06 14.02 1.40
CA CYS A 1 7.59 14.10 1.18
C CYS A 1 7.08 13.00 0.22
N SER A 2 7.42 11.72 0.43
CA SER A 2 7.13 10.62 -0.55
C SER A 2 5.98 9.68 -0.17
N PHE A 3 5.46 9.76 1.06
CA PHE A 3 4.47 8.80 1.59
C PHE A 3 3.17 8.65 0.77
N PRO A 4 2.50 9.71 0.28
CA PRO A 4 1.24 9.54 -0.46
C PRO A 4 1.43 8.90 -1.84
N PHE A 5 2.58 9.13 -2.49
CA PHE A 5 2.88 8.57 -3.81
C PHE A 5 3.12 7.05 -3.76
N GLN A 6 3.85 6.57 -2.75
CA GLN A 6 4.11 5.14 -2.57
C GLN A 6 2.82 4.36 -2.30
N LYS A 7 1.91 4.93 -1.50
CA LYS A 7 0.61 4.33 -1.23
C LYS A 7 -0.24 4.20 -2.49
N GLU A 8 -0.33 5.26 -3.29
CA GLU A 8 -1.09 5.25 -4.55
C GLU A 8 -0.52 4.22 -5.55
N GLN A 9 0.81 4.16 -5.67
CA GLN A 9 1.48 3.18 -6.52
C GLN A 9 1.18 1.74 -6.07
N ARG A 10 1.20 1.47 -4.77
CA ARG A 10 0.85 0.15 -4.22
C ARG A 10 -0.59 -0.24 -4.57
N LEU A 11 -1.54 0.68 -4.42
CA LEU A 11 -2.94 0.42 -4.78
C LEU A 11 -3.10 0.13 -6.28
N ALA A 12 -2.38 0.85 -7.14
CA ALA A 12 -2.45 0.66 -8.59
C ALA A 12 -1.97 -0.73 -9.02
N ILE A 13 -0.88 -1.22 -8.40
CA ILE A 13 -0.36 -2.57 -8.68
C ILE A 13 -1.36 -3.64 -8.20
N ILE A 14 -1.94 -3.47 -7.01
CA ILE A 14 -2.96 -4.40 -6.50
C ILE A 14 -4.19 -4.38 -7.42
N ALA A 15 -4.64 -3.20 -7.86
CA ALA A 15 -5.79 -3.04 -8.76
C ALA A 15 -5.59 -3.73 -10.11
N ASP A 16 -4.38 -3.65 -10.67
CA ASP A 16 -3.99 -4.33 -11.91
C ASP A 16 -4.14 -5.86 -11.79
N HIS A 17 -3.75 -6.43 -10.66
CA HIS A 17 -3.90 -7.86 -10.40
C HIS A 17 -5.34 -8.23 -10.03
N LEU A 18 -6.07 -7.35 -9.33
CA LEU A 18 -7.41 -7.64 -8.84
C LEU A 18 -8.41 -7.88 -9.99
N GLY A 19 -8.46 -6.98 -10.97
CA GLY A 19 -9.25 -7.16 -12.19
C GLY A 19 -10.67 -7.65 -11.90
N PHE A 20 -11.12 -8.71 -12.58
CA PHE A 20 -12.49 -9.25 -12.47
C PHE A 20 -12.91 -9.64 -11.04
N SER A 21 -11.99 -9.89 -10.11
CA SER A 21 -12.31 -10.23 -8.72
C SER A 21 -12.76 -9.03 -7.88
N TRP A 22 -12.74 -7.81 -8.42
CA TRP A 22 -13.01 -6.60 -7.64
C TRP A 22 -14.41 -6.56 -7.03
N THR A 23 -15.43 -7.08 -7.70
CA THR A 23 -16.80 -7.11 -7.15
C THR A 23 -16.93 -8.10 -6.00
N GLU A 24 -16.25 -9.25 -6.09
CA GLU A 24 -16.24 -10.25 -5.04
C GLU A 24 -15.49 -9.74 -3.80
N LEU A 25 -14.36 -9.04 -4.02
CA LEU A 25 -13.67 -8.35 -2.94
C LEU A 25 -14.54 -7.25 -2.31
N ALA A 26 -15.25 -6.45 -3.12
CA ALA A 26 -16.12 -5.40 -2.62
C ALA A 26 -17.23 -5.96 -1.70
N GLN A 27 -17.83 -7.09 -2.08
CA GLN A 27 -18.81 -7.79 -1.25
C GLN A 27 -18.20 -8.28 0.06
N GLU A 28 -16.99 -8.84 0.03
CA GLU A 28 -16.27 -9.25 1.24
C GLU A 28 -15.81 -8.09 2.14
N LEU A 29 -15.76 -6.88 1.60
CA LEU A 29 -15.50 -5.63 2.31
C LEU A 29 -16.80 -4.89 2.72
N ASP A 30 -17.94 -5.57 2.63
CA ASP A 30 -19.25 -5.08 3.04
C ASP A 30 -19.71 -3.83 2.26
N PHE A 31 -19.33 -3.70 0.99
CA PHE A 31 -19.90 -2.69 0.10
C PHE A 31 -21.29 -3.12 -0.37
N SER A 32 -22.25 -2.17 -0.36
CA SER A 32 -23.59 -2.41 -0.91
C SER A 32 -23.58 -2.57 -2.43
N GLU A 33 -24.57 -3.25 -2.98
CA GLU A 33 -24.74 -3.36 -4.45
C GLU A 33 -24.85 -2.00 -5.13
N GLU A 34 -25.53 -1.04 -4.49
CA GLU A 34 -25.62 0.34 -4.96
C GLU A 34 -24.23 0.95 -5.11
N ARG A 35 -23.39 0.85 -4.07
CA ARG A 35 -22.03 1.40 -4.11
C ARG A 35 -21.14 0.70 -5.14
N ILE A 36 -21.28 -0.61 -5.29
CA ILE A 36 -20.59 -1.39 -6.32
C ILE A 36 -21.03 -0.89 -7.72
N ASN A 37 -22.32 -0.65 -7.91
CA ASN A 37 -22.84 -0.13 -9.18
C ASN A 37 -22.35 1.29 -9.47
N GLU A 38 -22.27 2.18 -8.47
CA GLU A 38 -21.68 3.53 -8.61
C GLU A 38 -20.23 3.47 -9.10
N ILE A 39 -19.41 2.59 -8.52
CA ILE A 39 -18.00 2.43 -8.93
C ILE A 39 -17.93 1.94 -10.38
N ARG A 40 -18.78 0.99 -10.76
CA ARG A 40 -18.84 0.42 -12.11
C ARG A 40 -19.23 1.46 -13.15
N THR A 41 -20.29 2.23 -12.89
CA THR A 41 -20.78 3.24 -13.83
C THR A 41 -19.85 4.46 -13.90
N GLY A 42 -19.15 4.79 -12.81
CA GLY A 42 -18.11 5.81 -12.80
C GLY A 42 -16.86 5.45 -13.60
N ASN A 43 -16.59 4.16 -13.79
CA ASN A 43 -15.38 3.65 -14.46
C ASN A 43 -15.72 2.56 -15.51
N PRO A 44 -16.53 2.85 -16.54
CA PRO A 44 -17.20 1.82 -17.33
C PRO A 44 -16.26 1.00 -18.24
N ASN A 45 -15.08 1.54 -18.57
CA ASN A 45 -14.21 0.97 -19.61
C ASN A 45 -13.02 0.17 -19.06
N SER A 46 -12.81 0.14 -17.74
CA SER A 46 -11.59 -0.41 -17.14
C SER A 46 -11.89 -1.09 -15.82
N LEU A 47 -11.65 -2.41 -15.77
CA LEU A 47 -11.71 -3.17 -14.52
C LEU A 47 -10.59 -2.77 -13.56
N GLN A 48 -9.45 -2.33 -14.09
CA GLN A 48 -8.37 -1.80 -13.29
C GLN A 48 -8.82 -0.51 -12.58
N ASP A 49 -9.48 0.40 -13.29
CA ASP A 49 -9.96 1.65 -12.69
C ASP A 49 -11.09 1.39 -11.69
N GLN A 50 -11.98 0.42 -11.96
CA GLN A 50 -12.99 -0.04 -10.99
C GLN A 50 -12.33 -0.61 -9.72
N SER A 51 -11.33 -1.48 -9.90
CA SER A 51 -10.55 -2.08 -8.80
C SER A 51 -9.84 -1.01 -7.98
N HIS A 52 -9.20 -0.05 -8.65
CA HIS A 52 -8.45 1.02 -8.00
C HIS A 52 -9.38 1.96 -7.22
N ALA A 53 -10.51 2.34 -7.83
CA ALA A 53 -11.53 3.16 -7.19
C ALA A 53 -12.11 2.48 -5.93
N LEU A 54 -12.39 1.16 -5.99
CA LEU A 54 -12.78 0.38 -4.82
C LEU A 54 -11.73 0.46 -3.71
N LEU A 55 -10.47 0.14 -4.04
CA LEU A 55 -9.39 0.09 -3.05
C LEU A 55 -9.14 1.46 -2.42
N LYS A 56 -9.26 2.54 -3.19
CA LYS A 56 -9.12 3.91 -2.71
C LYS A 56 -10.22 4.26 -1.70
N VAL A 57 -11.49 4.08 -2.08
CA VAL A 57 -12.64 4.37 -1.19
C VAL A 57 -12.56 3.53 0.09
N TRP A 58 -12.20 2.25 -0.04
CA TRP A 58 -12.05 1.37 1.12
C TRP A 58 -10.88 1.80 2.03
N THR A 59 -9.73 2.15 1.47
CA THR A 59 -8.55 2.55 2.27
C THR A 59 -8.78 3.89 2.99
N GLU A 60 -9.55 4.80 2.40
CA GLU A 60 -9.97 6.05 3.05
C GLU A 60 -10.88 5.79 4.26
N ARG A 61 -11.69 4.72 4.23
CA ARG A 61 -12.57 4.30 5.34
C ARG A 61 -11.81 3.66 6.50
N GLU A 62 -10.87 2.76 6.22
CA GLU A 62 -10.23 1.90 7.26
C GLU A 62 -8.94 2.47 7.87
N GLY A 63 -8.31 3.48 7.23
CA GLY A 63 -7.08 4.08 7.74
C GLY A 63 -5.91 3.07 7.85
N ASN A 64 -5.30 2.95 9.03
CA ASN A 64 -4.10 2.12 9.26
C ASN A 64 -4.39 0.62 9.41
N LEU A 65 -5.64 0.21 9.66
CA LEU A 65 -6.02 -1.20 9.78
C LEU A 65 -6.31 -1.88 8.42
N ALA A 66 -6.09 -1.16 7.33
CA ALA A 66 -6.38 -1.59 5.98
C ALA A 66 -5.62 -2.89 5.62
N THR A 67 -4.28 -2.91 5.68
CA THR A 67 -3.48 -3.99 5.06
C THR A 67 -3.82 -5.39 5.57
N ALA A 68 -3.92 -5.61 6.89
CA ALA A 68 -4.24 -6.92 7.45
C ALA A 68 -5.66 -7.39 7.09
N THR A 69 -6.61 -6.45 7.07
CA THR A 69 -7.99 -6.72 6.66
C THR A 69 -8.06 -7.11 5.19
N LEU A 70 -7.33 -6.41 4.31
CA LEU A 70 -7.26 -6.72 2.88
C LEU A 70 -6.71 -8.12 2.62
N ILE A 71 -5.60 -8.49 3.27
CA ILE A 71 -5.02 -9.84 3.17
C ILE A 71 -6.07 -10.89 3.54
N LYS A 72 -6.75 -10.71 4.68
CA LYS A 72 -7.78 -11.66 5.14
C LYS A 72 -8.92 -11.81 4.14
N ARG A 73 -9.40 -10.72 3.53
CA ARG A 73 -10.47 -10.78 2.53
C ARG A 73 -10.03 -11.40 1.22
N LEU A 74 -8.82 -11.06 0.73
CA LEU A 74 -8.24 -11.66 -0.46
C LEU A 74 -8.06 -13.17 -0.33
N THR A 75 -7.60 -13.65 0.84
CA THR A 75 -7.54 -15.10 1.12
C THR A 75 -8.90 -15.76 1.05
N LYS A 76 -9.96 -15.09 1.56
CA LYS A 76 -11.32 -15.63 1.55
C LYS A 76 -11.90 -15.79 0.14
N ILE A 77 -11.55 -14.90 -0.78
CA ILE A 77 -11.90 -15.01 -2.22
C ILE A 77 -10.84 -15.77 -3.03
N ASN A 78 -9.94 -16.48 -2.35
CA ASN A 78 -8.90 -17.31 -2.95
C ASN A 78 -7.95 -16.56 -3.91
N ARG A 79 -7.70 -15.27 -3.67
CA ARG A 79 -6.72 -14.44 -4.40
C ARG A 79 -5.35 -14.43 -3.72
N MET A 80 -4.79 -15.63 -3.58
CA MET A 80 -3.51 -15.87 -2.90
C MET A 80 -2.33 -15.22 -3.62
N ASP A 81 -2.43 -15.07 -4.94
CA ASP A 81 -1.46 -14.38 -5.80
C ASP A 81 -1.27 -12.92 -5.36
N ILE A 82 -2.37 -12.22 -5.05
CA ILE A 82 -2.31 -10.84 -4.56
C ILE A 82 -1.80 -10.76 -3.13
N VAL A 83 -2.17 -11.72 -2.28
CA VAL A 83 -1.68 -11.74 -0.90
C VAL A 83 -0.15 -11.85 -0.88
N HIS A 84 0.43 -12.77 -1.66
CA HIS A 84 1.88 -12.89 -1.78
C HIS A 84 2.55 -11.62 -2.35
N LEU A 85 1.88 -10.94 -3.28
CA LEU A 85 2.34 -9.65 -3.80
C LEU A 85 2.39 -8.59 -2.69
N ILE A 86 1.40 -8.54 -1.79
CA ILE A 86 1.39 -7.59 -0.67
C ILE A 86 2.48 -7.93 0.34
N GLU A 87 2.59 -9.20 0.73
CA GLU A 87 3.54 -9.65 1.75
C GLU A 87 5.01 -9.47 1.33
N SER A 88 5.33 -9.73 0.06
CA SER A 88 6.69 -9.53 -0.46
C SER A 88 7.11 -8.05 -0.41
N ARG A 89 6.20 -7.13 -0.74
CA ARG A 89 6.43 -5.68 -0.66
C ARG A 89 6.58 -5.15 0.76
N THR A 90 5.79 -5.67 1.70
CA THR A 90 5.93 -5.26 3.12
C THR A 90 7.29 -5.66 3.68
N SER A 91 7.84 -6.82 3.28
CA SER A 91 9.18 -7.24 3.70
C SER A 91 10.29 -6.36 3.09
N GLU A 92 10.16 -5.96 1.82
CA GLU A 92 11.08 -5.01 1.17
C GLU A 92 11.06 -3.64 1.84
N GLU A 93 9.89 -3.15 2.24
CA GLU A 93 9.73 -1.86 2.94
C GLU A 93 10.36 -1.91 4.34
N GLU A 94 10.10 -2.96 5.13
CA GLU A 94 10.66 -3.12 6.48
C GLU A 94 12.19 -3.22 6.44
N THR A 95 12.74 -4.03 5.53
CA THR A 95 14.19 -4.16 5.37
C THR A 95 14.83 -2.84 4.95
N SER A 96 14.24 -2.11 4.00
CA SER A 96 14.76 -0.81 3.55
C SER A 96 14.78 0.24 4.67
N HIS A 97 13.77 0.26 5.55
CA HIS A 97 13.76 1.16 6.71
C HIS A 97 14.89 0.82 7.68
N THR A 98 15.11 -0.47 7.97
CA THR A 98 16.22 -0.91 8.84
C THR A 98 17.58 -0.51 8.28
N TYR A 99 17.83 -0.70 6.98
CA TYR A 99 19.11 -0.29 6.37
C TYR A 99 19.33 1.23 6.47
N ALA A 100 18.31 2.04 6.22
CA ALA A 100 18.40 3.50 6.33
C ALA A 100 18.67 3.96 7.78
N GLU A 101 18.08 3.32 8.79
CA GLU A 101 18.34 3.59 10.20
C GLU A 101 19.78 3.27 10.62
N ILE A 102 20.32 2.16 10.10
CA ILE A 102 21.71 1.74 10.32
C ILE A 102 22.67 2.76 9.66
N GLU A 103 22.45 3.12 8.41
CA GLU A 103 23.27 4.11 7.70
C GLU A 103 23.27 5.47 8.39
N TRP A 104 22.11 5.93 8.88
CA TRP A 104 22.00 7.18 9.62
C TRP A 104 22.85 7.18 10.90
N THR A 105 22.85 6.07 11.64
CA THR A 105 23.63 5.91 12.87
C THR A 105 25.13 5.95 12.59
N ILE A 106 25.58 5.28 11.52
CA ILE A 106 27.00 5.28 11.10
C ILE A 106 27.44 6.68 10.64
N ALA A 107 26.57 7.41 9.92
CA ALA A 107 26.88 8.75 9.45
C ALA A 107 26.99 9.80 10.57
N GLN A 108 26.25 9.64 11.67
CA GLN A 108 26.34 10.52 12.84
C GLN A 108 27.70 10.42 13.56
N ASP A 109 28.25 9.21 13.66
CA ASP A 109 29.51 8.91 14.37
C ASP A 109 30.74 9.55 13.69
N HIS A 110 30.60 10.02 12.44
CA HIS A 110 31.67 10.67 11.67
C HIS A 110 31.64 12.22 11.75
N SER A 111 30.73 12.82 12.51
CA SER A 111 30.57 14.29 12.56
C SER A 111 31.29 15.03 13.72
N GLU A 112 31.94 14.34 14.65
CA GLU A 112 32.75 14.96 15.72
C GLU A 112 34.24 15.13 15.34
N GLY A 113 34.51 15.62 14.14
CA GLY A 113 35.87 15.80 13.62
C GLY A 113 36.30 17.23 13.29
N ALA A 114 35.51 18.26 13.62
CA ALA A 114 35.78 19.62 13.14
C ALA A 114 35.47 20.74 14.13
N GLN A 115 35.89 20.63 15.39
CA GLN A 115 36.10 21.81 16.26
C GLN A 115 37.34 21.63 17.16
N ALA A 116 38.52 21.67 16.54
CA ALA A 116 39.77 21.90 17.27
C ALA A 116 40.72 22.70 16.36
N ASN A 117 40.38 23.95 16.12
CA ASN A 117 41.35 24.95 15.66
C ASN A 117 40.84 26.35 15.99
N GLN A 118 40.92 26.74 17.27
CA GLN A 118 41.27 28.12 17.56
C GLN A 118 41.86 28.29 18.96
N ILE A 119 42.90 29.13 18.98
CA ILE A 119 43.43 29.92 20.09
C ILE A 119 44.72 29.37 20.76
N LEU A 120 45.82 29.95 20.22
CA LEU A 120 47.07 30.44 20.82
C LEU A 120 48.10 29.44 21.36
#